data_AF-A0A398D509-F1
#
_entry.id   AF-A0A398D509-F1
#
_cell.length_a   1.000
_cell.length_b   1.000
_cell.length_c   1.000
_cell.angle_alpha   90.00
_cell.angle_beta   90.00
_cell.angle_gamma   90.00
#
_symmetry.space_group_name_H-M   'P 1'
#
loop_
_entity.id
_entity.type
_entity.pdbx_description
1 polymer ?
#
loop_
_entity_poly.entity_id
_entity_poly.type
_entity_poly.pdbx_seq_one_letter_code
_entity_poly.pdbx_strand_id
1 'polypeptide(L)'
;MDVEDRSMRKLTIQLTEKKDGVKTETSYDTGFDIAAASPIMAIMGLTTGFEDLHQRLSEIVVAHSRSGKVVTVADLRATGGLTAVLKDAIYPNLVQTEEGTPSFVHIGPFANIAFGNNSVLSDRIALKLGDYVVTESGFGADMGFEKLMDIKLRQAGMKAPDCVVIVATIRALKMHGGAYTIKPGKKLDPALVSTVNMPALELGCENLRIHIENVRSYG
;
A
#
# COMPACT_ATOMS: atom_id res chain seq x y z
N MET A 1 -8.19 9.99 7.42
CA MET A 1 -8.68 11.10 6.56
C MET A 1 -8.01 10.95 5.21
N ASP A 2 -8.66 11.27 4.09
CA ASP A 2 -8.03 11.16 2.76
C ASP A 2 -7.80 12.54 2.14
N VAL A 3 -6.95 13.33 2.79
CA VAL A 3 -6.62 14.71 2.41
C VAL A 3 -5.16 14.98 2.76
N GLU A 4 -4.44 15.71 1.90
CA GLU A 4 -3.08 16.17 2.13
C GLU A 4 -3.03 17.34 3.13
N ASP A 5 -3.31 17.07 4.41
CA ASP A 5 -3.30 18.10 5.46
C ASP A 5 -2.15 17.88 6.46
N ARG A 6 -1.07 18.64 6.25
CA ARG A 6 0.09 18.63 7.16
C ARG A 6 -0.23 19.14 8.57
N SER A 7 -1.27 19.96 8.75
CA SER A 7 -1.61 20.54 10.05
C SER A 7 -2.17 19.51 11.02
N MET A 8 -2.75 18.42 10.51
CA MET A 8 -3.38 17.36 11.29
C MET A 8 -2.40 16.27 11.78
N ARG A 9 -1.10 16.39 11.48
CA ARG A 9 -0.09 15.39 11.85
C ARG A 9 0.17 15.30 13.36
N LYS A 10 0.02 16.42 14.07
CA LYS A 10 0.23 16.50 15.52
C LYS A 10 -0.84 17.39 16.12
N LEU A 11 -1.68 16.80 16.95
CA LEU A 11 -2.81 17.43 17.59
C LEU A 11 -2.79 17.06 19.07
N THR A 12 -3.26 17.96 19.91
CA THR A 12 -3.63 17.64 21.28
C THR A 12 -5.15 17.73 21.36
N ILE A 13 -5.80 16.61 21.68
CA ILE A 13 -7.24 16.57 21.92
C ILE A 13 -7.50 16.61 23.43
N GLN A 14 -8.59 17.27 23.82
CA GLN A 14 -9.05 17.29 25.20
C GLN A 14 -10.40 16.57 25.29
N LEU A 15 -10.45 15.57 26.16
CA LEU A 15 -11.66 14.85 26.49
C LEU A 15 -12.15 15.34 27.85
N THR A 16 -13.36 15.88 27.88
CA THR A 16 -14.05 16.27 29.10
C THR A 16 -15.08 15.22 29.46
N GLU A 17 -14.82 14.46 30.52
CA GLU A 17 -15.78 13.53 31.09
C GLU A 17 -16.52 14.21 32.25
N LYS A 18 -17.83 14.01 32.32
CA LYS A 18 -18.65 14.43 33.47
C LYS A 18 -19.29 13.20 34.09
N LYS A 19 -18.85 12.85 35.30
CA LYS A 19 -19.39 11.73 36.07
C LYS A 19 -19.73 12.19 37.47
N ASP A 20 -20.95 11.91 37.92
CA ASP A 20 -21.46 12.27 39.25
C ASP A 20 -21.28 13.76 39.63
N GLY A 21 -21.40 14.65 38.64
CA GLY A 21 -21.24 16.10 38.83
C GLY A 21 -19.81 16.61 38.80
N VAL A 22 -18.80 15.74 38.88
CA VAL A 22 -17.38 16.08 38.76
C VAL A 22 -17.00 16.11 37.27
N LYS A 23 -16.32 17.18 36.85
CA LYS A 23 -15.70 17.28 35.53
C LYS A 23 -14.24 16.84 35.62
N THR A 24 -13.84 15.93 34.75
CA THR A 24 -12.44 15.54 34.56
C THR A 24 -12.05 15.84 33.13
N GLU A 25 -10.97 16.59 32.97
CA GLU A 25 -10.40 16.91 31.65
C GLU A 25 -9.10 16.13 31.48
N THR A 26 -9.01 15.37 30.39
CA THR A 26 -7.81 14.60 30.04
C THR A 26 -7.34 15.02 28.65
N SER A 27 -6.07 15.38 28.52
CA SER A 27 -5.44 15.71 27.24
C SER A 27 -4.71 14.50 26.66
N TYR A 28 -4.83 14.30 25.34
CA TYR A 28 -4.12 13.25 24.61
C TYR A 28 -3.43 13.86 23.39
N ASP A 29 -2.17 13.51 23.17
CA ASP A 29 -1.48 13.81 21.93
C ASP A 29 -1.84 12.72 20.90
N THR A 30 -2.26 13.16 19.71
CA THR A 30 -2.73 12.31 18.62
C THR A 30 -2.44 12.96 17.27
N GLY A 31 -2.87 12.34 16.19
CA GLY A 31 -2.73 12.88 14.83
C GLY A 31 -3.53 12.06 13.84
N PHE A 32 -3.56 12.53 12.60
CA PHE A 32 -4.15 11.81 11.49
C PHE A 32 -3.07 11.36 10.51
N ASP A 33 -3.25 10.12 10.06
CA ASP A 33 -2.63 9.61 8.84
C ASP A 33 -3.60 9.69 7.66
N ILE A 34 -3.02 9.71 6.46
CA ILE A 34 -3.78 9.57 5.21
C ILE A 34 -4.41 8.17 5.16
N ALA A 35 -5.61 8.03 4.61
CA ALA A 35 -6.40 6.80 4.70
C ALA A 35 -5.67 5.56 4.15
N ALA A 36 -4.87 5.72 3.09
CA ALA A 36 -4.05 4.66 2.50
C ALA A 36 -2.97 4.07 3.45
N ALA A 37 -2.60 4.80 4.50
CA ALA A 37 -1.66 4.36 5.53
C ALA A 37 -2.33 3.54 6.64
N SER A 38 -3.67 3.44 6.65
CA SER A 38 -4.39 2.69 7.68
C SER A 38 -4.07 1.19 7.62
N PRO A 39 -3.90 0.50 8.75
CA PRO A 39 -3.81 -0.96 8.77
C PRO A 39 -5.06 -1.64 8.20
N ILE A 40 -6.21 -0.96 8.26
CA ILE A 40 -7.45 -1.44 7.63
C ILE A 40 -7.27 -1.54 6.11
N MET A 41 -6.58 -0.59 5.47
CA MET A 41 -6.28 -0.64 4.02
C MET A 41 -5.43 -1.87 3.68
N ALA A 42 -4.43 -2.19 4.51
CA ALA A 42 -3.61 -3.38 4.31
C ALA A 42 -4.42 -4.69 4.50
N ILE A 43 -5.28 -4.75 5.52
CA ILE A 43 -6.18 -5.90 5.75
C ILE A 43 -7.13 -6.09 4.57
N MET A 44 -7.75 -5.02 4.07
CA MET A 44 -8.62 -5.05 2.89
C MET A 44 -7.89 -5.56 1.65
N GLY A 45 -6.59 -5.27 1.53
CA GLY A 45 -5.81 -5.75 0.40
C GLY A 45 -5.34 -7.20 0.52
N LEU A 46 -5.26 -7.77 1.72
CA LEU A 46 -4.82 -9.16 1.95
C LEU A 46 -5.95 -10.15 2.22
N THR A 47 -7.14 -9.65 2.56
CA THR A 47 -8.26 -10.53 2.89
C THR A 47 -8.68 -11.39 1.71
N THR A 48 -9.12 -12.61 2.03
CA THR A 48 -9.58 -13.63 1.09
C THR A 48 -11.09 -13.77 1.04
N GLY A 49 -11.81 -13.05 1.90
CA GLY A 49 -13.27 -13.10 2.00
C GLY A 49 -13.79 -12.32 3.22
N PHE A 50 -15.10 -12.39 3.45
CA PHE A 50 -15.73 -11.62 4.52
C PHE A 50 -15.37 -12.15 5.91
N GLU A 51 -15.30 -13.47 6.09
CA GLU A 51 -14.91 -14.11 7.35
C GLU A 51 -13.44 -13.80 7.70
N ASP A 52 -12.54 -13.86 6.71
CA ASP A 52 -11.12 -13.50 6.87
C ASP A 52 -10.96 -12.01 7.19
N LEU A 53 -11.76 -11.14 6.56
CA LEU A 53 -11.79 -9.71 6.88
C LEU A 53 -12.19 -9.51 8.35
N HIS A 54 -13.29 -10.14 8.78
CA HIS A 54 -13.77 -10.03 10.15
C HIS A 54 -12.71 -10.47 11.18
N GLN A 55 -12.07 -11.61 10.93
CA GLN A 55 -11.03 -12.13 11.81
C GLN A 55 -9.83 -11.19 11.90
N ARG A 56 -9.31 -10.72 10.77
CA ARG A 56 -8.16 -9.79 10.74
C ARG A 56 -8.46 -8.46 11.40
N LEU A 57 -9.66 -7.91 11.19
CA LEU A 57 -10.08 -6.69 11.87
C LEU A 57 -10.12 -6.87 13.39
N SER A 58 -10.51 -8.06 13.87
CA SER A 58 -10.61 -8.36 15.30
C SER A 58 -9.27 -8.32 16.02
N GLU A 59 -8.19 -8.66 15.29
CA GLU A 59 -6.82 -8.79 15.80
C GLU A 59 -6.02 -7.47 15.76
N ILE A 60 -6.59 -6.40 15.17
CA ILE A 60 -5.92 -5.10 15.15
C ILE A 60 -5.65 -4.63 16.58
N VAL A 61 -4.38 -4.42 16.90
CA VAL A 61 -3.93 -3.82 18.15
C VAL A 61 -4.17 -2.32 18.11
N VAL A 62 -4.88 -1.79 19.10
CA VAL A 62 -5.27 -0.37 19.17
C VAL A 62 -4.67 0.37 20.36
N ALA A 63 -4.28 -0.34 21.42
CA ALA A 63 -3.66 0.26 22.60
C ALA A 63 -2.91 -0.76 23.44
N HIS A 64 -2.14 -0.25 24.42
CA HIS A 64 -1.65 -1.03 25.54
C HIS A 64 -2.31 -0.52 26.83
N SER A 65 -2.78 -1.41 27.68
CA SER A 65 -3.29 -1.06 29.00
C SER A 65 -2.18 -0.48 29.89
N ARG A 66 -2.55 0.12 31.03
CA ARG A 66 -1.57 0.56 32.04
C ARG A 66 -0.70 -0.57 32.62
N SER A 67 -1.17 -1.81 32.51
CA SER A 67 -0.40 -3.01 32.90
C SER A 67 0.42 -3.60 31.74
N GLY A 68 0.45 -2.95 30.56
CA GLY A 68 1.17 -3.39 29.37
C GLY A 68 0.43 -4.43 28.52
N LYS A 69 -0.80 -4.82 28.90
CA LYS A 69 -1.58 -5.79 28.13
C LYS A 69 -2.01 -5.17 26.79
N VAL A 70 -1.82 -5.90 25.70
CA VAL A 70 -2.34 -5.56 24.37
C VAL A 70 -3.87 -5.46 24.42
N VAL A 71 -4.41 -4.39 23.83
CA VAL A 71 -5.85 -4.18 23.62
C VAL A 71 -6.12 -4.20 22.13
N THR A 72 -7.03 -5.06 21.72
CA THR A 72 -7.44 -5.27 20.33
C THR A 72 -8.80 -4.63 20.01
N VAL A 73 -9.16 -4.56 18.73
CA VAL A 73 -10.51 -4.18 18.29
C VAL A 73 -11.59 -5.10 18.88
N ALA A 74 -11.31 -6.40 19.01
CA ALA A 74 -12.22 -7.35 19.64
C ALA A 74 -12.48 -7.02 21.12
N ASP A 75 -11.44 -6.63 21.87
CA ASP A 75 -11.57 -6.20 23.27
C ASP A 75 -12.50 -4.97 23.43
N LEU A 76 -12.53 -4.10 22.40
CA LEU A 76 -13.42 -2.94 22.34
C LEU A 76 -14.82 -3.27 21.80
N ARG A 77 -15.09 -4.53 21.43
CA ARG A 77 -16.34 -4.98 20.79
C ARG A 77 -16.69 -4.21 19.51
N ALA A 78 -15.66 -3.73 18.80
CA ALA A 78 -15.82 -2.88 17.61
C ALA A 78 -15.75 -3.66 16.28
N THR A 79 -15.39 -4.95 16.31
CA THR A 79 -15.16 -5.77 15.10
C THR A 79 -16.37 -5.79 14.17
N GLY A 80 -17.57 -6.03 14.71
CA GLY A 80 -18.80 -6.09 13.91
C GLY A 80 -19.14 -4.77 13.23
N GLY A 81 -18.98 -3.65 13.94
CA GLY A 81 -19.20 -2.32 13.37
C GLY A 81 -18.22 -1.99 12.25
N LEU A 82 -16.93 -2.27 12.44
CA LEU A 82 -15.92 -2.08 11.40
C LEU A 82 -16.19 -2.95 10.17
N THR A 83 -16.52 -4.22 10.39
CA THR A 83 -16.82 -5.16 9.30
C THR A 83 -18.06 -4.70 8.52
N ALA A 84 -19.10 -4.22 9.21
CA ALA A 84 -20.32 -3.73 8.58
C ALA A 84 -20.08 -2.52 7.67
N VAL A 85 -19.23 -1.57 8.10
CA VAL A 85 -18.87 -0.39 7.30
C VAL A 85 -18.09 -0.77 6.04
N LEU A 86 -17.33 -1.88 6.09
CA LEU A 86 -16.50 -2.36 4.99
C LEU A 86 -17.19 -3.40 4.10
N LYS A 87 -18.44 -3.76 4.40
CA LYS A 87 -19.18 -4.85 3.76
C LYS A 87 -19.20 -4.73 2.24
N ASP A 88 -19.48 -3.55 1.72
CA ASP A 88 -19.56 -3.33 0.27
C ASP A 88 -18.20 -2.96 -0.31
N ALA A 89 -17.35 -2.30 0.50
CA ALA A 89 -16.01 -1.91 0.11
C ALA A 89 -15.06 -3.09 -0.13
N ILE A 90 -15.43 -4.32 0.26
CA ILE A 90 -14.64 -5.53 0.04
C ILE A 90 -14.72 -6.01 -1.43
N TYR A 91 -15.71 -5.54 -2.20
CA TYR A 91 -15.90 -5.98 -3.58
C TYR A 91 -15.04 -5.17 -4.56
N PRO A 92 -14.25 -5.84 -5.43
CA PRO A 92 -13.50 -5.14 -6.47
C PRO A 92 -14.36 -4.34 -7.44
N ASN A 93 -13.92 -3.13 -7.78
CA ASN A 93 -14.61 -2.28 -8.75
C ASN A 93 -14.18 -2.64 -10.17
N LEU A 94 -15.11 -3.07 -11.02
CA LEU A 94 -14.87 -3.30 -12.44
C LEU A 94 -15.01 -1.98 -13.22
N VAL A 95 -13.97 -1.65 -13.96
CA VAL A 95 -13.91 -0.54 -14.92
C VAL A 95 -13.35 -1.06 -16.25
N GLN A 96 -13.10 -0.17 -17.20
CA GLN A 96 -12.50 -0.51 -18.50
C GLN A 96 -11.41 0.49 -18.89
N THR A 97 -10.45 0.04 -19.70
CA THR A 97 -9.47 0.91 -20.37
C THR A 97 -10.12 1.69 -21.52
N GLU A 98 -9.38 2.61 -22.14
CA GLU A 98 -9.85 3.34 -23.33
C GLU A 98 -10.22 2.42 -24.50
N GLU A 99 -9.62 1.22 -24.58
CA GLU A 99 -9.87 0.21 -25.61
C GLU A 99 -10.92 -0.83 -25.19
N GLY A 100 -11.57 -0.64 -24.04
CA GLY A 100 -12.63 -1.54 -23.55
C GLY A 100 -12.13 -2.79 -22.83
N THR A 101 -10.84 -2.89 -22.52
CA THR A 101 -10.28 -4.01 -21.74
C THR A 101 -10.78 -3.93 -20.30
N PRO A 102 -11.36 -5.00 -19.72
CA PRO A 102 -11.82 -4.99 -18.34
C PRO A 102 -10.65 -4.82 -17.36
N SER A 103 -10.84 -4.00 -16.34
CA SER A 103 -9.82 -3.72 -15.32
C SER A 103 -10.44 -3.61 -13.93
N PHE A 104 -9.80 -4.21 -12.93
CA PHE A 104 -10.21 -4.06 -11.53
C PHE A 104 -9.39 -2.99 -10.83
N VAL A 105 -10.05 -2.03 -10.18
CA VAL A 105 -9.41 -1.02 -9.33
C VAL A 105 -9.92 -1.19 -7.90
N HIS A 106 -9.06 -1.68 -7.00
CA HIS A 106 -9.50 -2.04 -5.65
C HIS A 106 -8.37 -2.02 -4.63
N ILE A 107 -8.53 -1.14 -3.63
CA ILE A 107 -7.62 -0.93 -2.49
C ILE A 107 -6.25 -0.37 -2.94
N GLY A 108 -5.58 0.38 -2.08
CA GLY A 108 -4.28 0.98 -2.38
C GLY A 108 -3.46 1.22 -1.11
N PRO A 109 -2.92 0.17 -0.47
CA PRO A 109 -2.06 0.33 0.69
C PRO A 109 -0.71 0.91 0.27
N PHE A 110 -0.05 1.63 1.16
CA PHE A 110 1.29 2.12 0.91
C PHE A 110 2.32 0.99 0.71
N ALA A 111 3.27 1.20 -0.21
CA ALA A 111 4.33 0.23 -0.50
C ALA A 111 5.54 0.32 0.45
N ASN A 112 5.59 1.29 1.36
CA ASN A 112 6.66 1.42 2.36
C ASN A 112 6.27 0.75 3.69
N ILE A 113 5.19 1.20 4.34
CA ILE A 113 4.68 0.69 5.63
C ILE A 113 3.77 -0.53 5.49
N ALA A 114 3.33 -0.84 4.26
CA ALA A 114 2.61 -2.05 3.91
C ALA A 114 3.20 -2.66 2.62
N PHE A 115 2.42 -3.42 1.86
CA PHE A 115 2.90 -4.23 0.73
C PHE A 115 2.71 -3.60 -0.66
N GLY A 116 1.86 -2.58 -0.80
CA GLY A 116 1.85 -1.78 -2.04
C GLY A 116 1.21 -2.42 -3.26
N ASN A 117 0.25 -3.34 -3.09
CA ASN A 117 -0.49 -3.94 -4.20
C ASN A 117 -2.00 -3.73 -4.05
N ASN A 118 -2.74 -3.90 -5.15
CA ASN A 118 -4.19 -4.07 -5.14
C ASN A 118 -4.61 -5.31 -4.33
N SER A 119 -5.92 -5.48 -4.13
CA SER A 119 -6.44 -6.58 -3.30
C SER A 119 -6.20 -7.99 -3.86
N VAL A 120 -6.03 -8.97 -2.96
CA VAL A 120 -6.05 -10.41 -3.25
C VAL A 120 -7.35 -10.83 -3.95
N LEU A 121 -8.49 -10.27 -3.55
CA LEU A 121 -9.79 -10.58 -4.16
C LEU A 121 -9.83 -10.21 -5.64
N SER A 122 -9.31 -9.04 -6.02
CA SER A 122 -9.22 -8.62 -7.42
C SER A 122 -8.43 -9.59 -8.26
N ASP A 123 -7.23 -9.96 -7.81
CA ASP A 123 -6.36 -10.86 -8.59
C ASP A 123 -6.98 -12.26 -8.68
N ARG A 124 -7.58 -12.77 -7.60
CA ARG A 124 -8.26 -14.08 -7.63
C ARG A 124 -9.43 -14.11 -8.59
N ILE A 125 -10.25 -13.06 -8.61
CA ILE A 125 -11.37 -12.97 -9.55
C ILE A 125 -10.84 -12.85 -10.98
N ALA A 126 -9.85 -11.99 -11.22
CA ALA A 126 -9.24 -11.83 -12.53
C ALA A 126 -8.65 -13.14 -13.06
N LEU A 127 -7.91 -13.89 -12.23
CA LEU A 127 -7.30 -15.18 -12.61
C LEU A 127 -8.33 -16.28 -12.91
N LYS A 128 -9.59 -16.11 -12.49
CA LYS A 128 -10.69 -17.02 -12.83
C LYS A 128 -11.42 -16.64 -14.10
N LEU A 129 -11.33 -15.38 -14.53
CA LEU A 129 -12.12 -14.84 -15.63
C LEU A 129 -11.29 -14.53 -16.88
N GLY A 130 -9.99 -14.25 -16.74
CA GLY A 130 -9.10 -13.92 -17.84
C GLY A 130 -8.06 -14.99 -18.09
N ASP A 131 -7.65 -15.13 -19.36
CA ASP A 131 -6.53 -16.00 -19.74
C ASP A 131 -5.18 -15.44 -19.27
N TYR A 132 -5.08 -14.11 -19.20
CA TYR A 132 -3.93 -13.36 -18.70
C TYR A 132 -4.38 -12.27 -17.75
N VAL A 133 -3.66 -12.12 -16.64
CA VAL A 133 -3.88 -11.06 -15.66
C VAL A 133 -2.61 -10.26 -15.52
N VAL A 134 -2.69 -8.95 -15.78
CA VAL A 134 -1.62 -8.01 -15.51
C VAL A 134 -1.95 -7.28 -14.23
N THR A 135 -1.04 -7.34 -13.27
CA THR A 135 -1.10 -6.59 -12.00
C THR A 135 0.24 -5.89 -11.76
N GLU A 136 0.28 -5.00 -10.78
CA GLU A 136 1.46 -4.19 -10.47
C GLU A 136 1.74 -4.10 -8.98
N SER A 137 2.96 -3.67 -8.66
CA SER A 137 3.39 -3.34 -7.31
C SER A 137 3.93 -1.92 -7.26
N GLY A 138 3.66 -1.21 -6.16
CA GLY A 138 4.20 0.13 -5.94
C GLY A 138 5.71 0.15 -5.67
N PHE A 139 6.37 1.24 -6.05
CA PHE A 139 7.83 1.40 -6.04
C PHE A 139 8.58 0.40 -6.97
N GLY A 140 9.86 0.14 -6.70
CA GLY A 140 10.71 -0.75 -7.48
C GLY A 140 10.60 -2.21 -7.05
N ALA A 141 11.32 -3.07 -7.75
CA ALA A 141 11.30 -4.51 -7.46
C ALA A 141 11.95 -4.88 -6.11
N ASP A 142 12.73 -3.95 -5.54
CA ASP A 142 13.34 -4.02 -4.21
C ASP A 142 12.36 -3.82 -3.04
N MET A 143 11.14 -3.35 -3.31
CA MET A 143 10.09 -3.21 -2.29
C MET A 143 8.77 -3.80 -2.75
N GLY A 144 8.16 -3.28 -3.82
CA GLY A 144 6.82 -3.70 -4.21
C GLY A 144 6.77 -5.14 -4.70
N PHE A 145 7.72 -5.53 -5.54
CA PHE A 145 7.78 -6.90 -6.05
C PHE A 145 8.15 -7.90 -4.95
N GLU A 146 9.17 -7.60 -4.14
CA GLU A 146 9.53 -8.42 -2.97
C GLU A 146 8.31 -8.67 -2.08
N LYS A 147 7.57 -7.62 -1.70
CA LYS A 147 6.37 -7.74 -0.86
C LYS A 147 5.20 -8.43 -1.55
N LEU A 148 5.06 -8.30 -2.88
CA LEU A 148 4.11 -9.11 -3.64
C LEU A 148 4.40 -10.60 -3.46
N MET A 149 5.66 -11.00 -3.65
CA MET A 149 6.10 -12.40 -3.56
C MET A 149 6.05 -12.92 -2.12
N ASP A 150 6.63 -12.18 -1.18
CA ASP A 150 6.88 -12.65 0.18
C ASP A 150 5.72 -12.43 1.15
N ILE A 151 4.82 -11.48 0.85
CA ILE A 151 3.64 -11.19 1.67
C ILE A 151 2.36 -11.59 0.94
N LYS A 152 2.02 -10.90 -0.16
CA LYS A 152 0.68 -11.03 -0.77
C LYS A 152 0.43 -12.43 -1.32
N LEU A 153 1.28 -12.93 -2.21
CA LEU A 153 1.09 -14.24 -2.84
C LEU A 153 1.22 -15.37 -1.82
N ARG A 154 2.21 -15.29 -0.92
CA ARG A 154 2.43 -16.25 0.17
C ARG A 154 1.22 -16.35 1.10
N GLN A 155 0.71 -15.24 1.62
CA GLN A 155 -0.46 -15.25 2.52
C GLN A 155 -1.74 -15.66 1.80
N ALA A 156 -1.89 -15.29 0.52
CA ALA A 156 -3.05 -15.66 -0.28
C ALA A 156 -2.99 -17.09 -0.83
N GLY A 157 -1.91 -17.84 -0.62
CA GLY A 157 -1.72 -19.16 -1.22
C GLY A 157 -1.80 -19.14 -2.75
N MET A 158 -1.37 -18.02 -3.36
CA MET A 158 -1.38 -17.82 -4.81
C MET A 158 -0.04 -18.23 -5.40
N LYS A 159 -0.06 -18.70 -6.64
CA LYS A 159 1.15 -19.06 -7.37
C LYS A 159 1.99 -17.82 -7.67
N ALA A 160 3.29 -18.03 -7.84
CA ALA A 160 4.19 -17.04 -8.41
C ALA A 160 3.69 -16.60 -9.81
N PRO A 161 3.98 -15.36 -10.23
CA PRO A 161 3.61 -14.88 -11.55
C PRO A 161 4.35 -15.66 -12.64
N ASP A 162 3.66 -15.96 -13.76
CA ASP A 162 4.26 -16.65 -14.91
C ASP A 162 5.29 -15.80 -15.65
N CYS A 163 5.23 -14.47 -15.50
CA CYS A 163 6.17 -13.51 -16.07
C CYS A 163 6.22 -12.23 -15.22
N VAL A 164 7.37 -11.56 -15.21
CA VAL A 164 7.56 -10.27 -14.55
C VAL A 164 8.08 -9.26 -15.56
N VAL A 165 7.44 -8.09 -15.63
CA VAL A 165 7.85 -6.97 -16.47
C VAL A 165 8.46 -5.88 -15.58
N ILE A 166 9.74 -5.56 -15.81
CA ILE A 166 10.42 -4.46 -15.11
C ILE A 166 10.40 -3.24 -16.03
N VAL A 167 9.67 -2.20 -15.62
CA VAL A 167 9.60 -0.94 -16.36
C VAL A 167 10.86 -0.11 -16.09
N ALA A 168 11.52 0.35 -17.15
CA ALA A 168 12.67 1.25 -17.07
C ALA A 168 12.57 2.36 -18.12
N THR A 169 13.22 3.49 -17.86
CA THR A 169 13.33 4.59 -18.84
C THR A 169 14.76 5.07 -18.94
N ILE A 170 15.19 5.49 -20.14
CA ILE A 170 16.52 6.07 -20.38
C ILE A 170 16.78 7.24 -19.42
N ARG A 171 15.74 8.02 -19.11
CA ARG A 171 15.83 9.15 -18.18
C ARG A 171 16.16 8.70 -16.76
N ALA A 172 15.40 7.74 -16.23
CA ALA A 172 15.64 7.19 -14.89
C ALA A 172 17.03 6.57 -14.77
N LEU A 173 17.48 5.81 -15.77
CA LEU A 173 18.81 5.22 -15.77
C LEU A 173 19.91 6.30 -15.75
N LYS A 174 19.84 7.33 -16.60
CA LYS A 174 20.78 8.46 -16.54
C LYS A 174 20.80 9.14 -15.16
N MET A 175 19.65 9.27 -14.50
CA MET A 175 19.56 9.80 -13.13
C MET A 175 20.29 8.90 -12.13
N HIS A 176 20.09 7.58 -12.20
CA HIS A 176 20.79 6.61 -11.34
C HIS A 176 22.31 6.61 -11.58
N GLY A 177 22.76 6.88 -12.81
CA GLY A 177 24.18 7.11 -13.11
C GLY A 177 24.70 8.51 -12.79
N GLY A 178 23.94 9.32 -12.06
CA GLY A 178 24.40 10.61 -11.52
C GLY A 178 24.33 11.80 -12.48
N ALA A 179 23.71 11.67 -13.66
CA ALA A 179 23.60 12.80 -14.59
C ALA A 179 22.81 13.98 -14.02
N TYR A 180 21.85 13.72 -13.12
CA TYR A 180 21.02 14.73 -12.47
C TYR A 180 20.23 14.14 -11.30
N THR A 181 19.55 14.99 -10.55
CA THR A 181 18.64 14.61 -9.46
C THR A 181 17.23 15.09 -9.74
N ILE A 182 16.24 14.22 -9.45
CA ILE A 182 14.84 14.59 -9.49
C ILE A 182 14.41 15.05 -8.09
N LYS A 183 13.75 16.21 -8.02
CA LYS A 183 13.14 16.70 -6.77
C LYS A 183 11.62 16.71 -6.93
N PRO A 184 10.86 16.03 -6.04
CA PRO A 184 9.41 16.06 -6.07
C PRO A 184 8.87 17.50 -6.10
N GLY A 185 7.85 17.75 -6.92
CA GLY A 185 7.23 19.06 -7.09
C GLY A 185 8.04 20.09 -7.90
N LYS A 186 9.25 19.76 -8.36
CA LYS A 186 10.02 20.62 -9.28
C LYS A 186 9.98 20.07 -10.70
N LYS A 187 9.72 20.95 -11.66
CA LYS A 187 9.83 20.61 -13.09
C LYS A 187 11.28 20.26 -13.41
N LEU A 188 11.46 19.15 -14.11
CA LEU A 188 12.73 18.79 -14.71
C LEU A 188 13.06 19.73 -15.87
N ASP A 189 14.31 20.15 -15.97
CA ASP A 189 14.81 20.92 -17.10
C ASP A 189 14.77 20.04 -18.38
N PRO A 190 13.99 20.41 -19.40
CA PRO A 190 13.89 19.64 -20.64
C PRO A 190 15.25 19.47 -21.36
N ALA A 191 16.13 20.46 -21.29
CA ALA A 191 17.44 20.42 -21.92
C ALA A 191 18.32 19.35 -21.27
N LEU A 192 18.30 19.31 -19.94
CA LEU A 192 19.08 18.36 -19.16
C LEU A 192 18.61 16.92 -19.38
N VAL A 193 17.30 16.73 -19.52
CA VAL A 193 16.68 15.42 -19.78
C VAL A 193 16.94 14.92 -21.21
N SER A 194 16.89 15.81 -22.20
CA SER A 194 17.07 15.49 -23.62
C SER A 194 18.53 15.31 -24.02
N THR A 195 19.47 15.87 -23.26
CA THR A 195 20.91 15.70 -23.52
C THR A 195 21.31 14.23 -23.48
N VAL A 196 21.97 13.78 -24.55
CA VAL A 196 22.53 12.42 -24.65
C VAL A 196 23.72 12.32 -23.67
N ASN A 197 23.70 11.32 -22.81
CA ASN A 197 24.78 11.02 -21.88
C ASN A 197 24.89 9.51 -21.71
N MET A 198 25.70 8.89 -22.58
CA MET A 198 25.90 7.44 -22.60
C MET A 198 26.65 6.93 -21.36
N PRO A 199 27.70 7.59 -20.84
CA PRO A 199 28.37 7.14 -19.62
C PRO A 199 27.44 7.05 -18.41
N ALA A 200 26.58 8.04 -18.18
CA ALA A 200 25.62 7.99 -17.09
C ALA A 200 24.50 6.95 -17.32
N LEU A 201 24.12 6.72 -18.58
CA LEU A 201 23.16 5.66 -18.91
C LEU A 201 23.74 4.28 -18.57
N GLU A 202 24.98 4.02 -18.99
CA GLU A 202 25.68 2.76 -18.73
C GLU A 202 25.84 2.49 -17.23
N LEU A 203 26.30 3.48 -16.46
CA LEU A 203 26.38 3.37 -15.00
C LEU A 203 24.99 3.17 -14.37
N GLY A 204 23.97 3.86 -14.88
CA GLY A 204 22.60 3.71 -14.43
C GLY A 204 21.98 2.33 -14.65
N CYS A 205 22.43 1.61 -15.69
CA CYS A 205 21.99 0.24 -15.96
C CYS A 205 22.34 -0.73 -14.81
N GLU A 206 23.28 -0.40 -13.93
CA GLU A 206 23.55 -1.20 -12.73
C GLU A 206 22.32 -1.31 -11.82
N ASN A 207 21.51 -0.24 -11.69
CA ASN A 207 20.26 -0.30 -10.93
C ASN A 207 19.28 -1.30 -11.55
N LEU A 208 19.07 -1.23 -12.87
CA LEU A 208 18.18 -2.17 -13.57
C LEU A 208 18.70 -3.61 -13.48
N ARG A 209 20.01 -3.82 -13.60
CA ARG A 209 20.65 -5.13 -13.45
C ARG A 209 20.32 -5.76 -12.09
N ILE A 210 20.45 -5.00 -11.00
CA ILE A 210 20.11 -5.50 -9.65
C ILE A 210 18.62 -5.87 -9.55
N HIS A 211 17.71 -5.06 -10.10
CA HIS A 211 16.29 -5.42 -10.10
C HIS A 211 16.01 -6.71 -10.89
N ILE A 212 16.67 -6.91 -12.04
CA ILE A 212 16.56 -8.15 -12.81
C ILE A 212 17.09 -9.35 -12.02
N GLU A 213 18.24 -9.21 -11.35
CA GLU A 213 18.82 -10.27 -10.51
C GLU A 213 17.92 -10.63 -9.33
N ASN A 214 17.36 -9.63 -8.64
CA ASN A 214 16.42 -9.83 -7.55
C ASN A 214 15.17 -10.58 -8.04
N VAL A 215 14.56 -10.17 -9.16
CA VAL A 215 13.40 -10.86 -9.71
C VAL A 215 13.71 -12.31 -10.05
N ARG A 216 14.84 -12.56 -10.73
CA ARG A 216 15.29 -13.92 -11.08
C ARG A 216 15.59 -14.81 -9.88
N SER A 217 15.86 -14.23 -8.71
CA SER A 217 16.13 -15.01 -7.50
C SER A 217 14.90 -15.75 -6.96
N TYR A 218 13.69 -15.35 -7.39
CA TYR A 218 12.44 -16.02 -7.03
C TYR A 218 12.04 -17.19 -7.94
N GLY A 219 12.84 -17.48 -8.98
CA GLY A 219 12.56 -18.50 -10.00
C GLY A 219 11.98 -17.92 -11.27
#